data_AF-A0A067F7C0-F1
#
_entry.id   AF-A0A067F7C0-F1
#
_cell.length_a   1.000
_cell.length_b   1.000
_cell.length_c   1.000
_cell.angle_alpha   90.00
_cell.angle_beta   90.00
_cell.angle_gamma   90.00
#
_symmetry.space_group_name_H-M   'P 1'
#
loop_
_entity.id
_entity.type
_entity.pdbx_description
1 polymer ?
#
loop_
_entity_poly.entity_id
_entity_poly.type
_entity_poly.pdbx_seq_one_letter_code
_entity_poly.pdbx_strand_id
1 'polypeptide(L)'
;MEAVTVPESSPSPMSLQQPKTPPPEASPKPYTSNKKSFVASLMEAATLRSPSFKEDSYFVSQLKSSEKKALQELKNRLADSHNGSGENECSMWGIPLLGTGDERADVILLKFLRARDFRVLDSFNMLEKCLAWRKEFGADGIVEEDLGFKELEGVVAYMQGYDREGHPVCYNAYGVFRDKDMYERIFGDDEKLKKFLRWRVQVLERGINLLHFKPGGVNSIIQVTDLKDMPKRELRVASNQILSLFQDNYPEMVARKIFINVPWYFSMLYSMFSPFLTQRTKSKFVISKEGNVAETLYKFVRPEDIPVQYGGLSRPSDLNHGPPKPASEFTVKGGEKVNIQIEGIEAGATITWDIVVGGWDLEYSAEFVPNAEGSYTIAVEKPRKISPSEEAIRNSFTSKEAGKLVLSVDNSSSRRRKVAAYRYIVRKSSLV
;
A
#
# COMPACT_ATOMS: atom_id res chain seq x y z
N MET A 1 15.79 81.17 61.74
CA MET A 1 14.32 81.04 61.82
C MET A 1 13.79 81.71 60.57
N GLU A 2 12.80 81.12 59.90
CA GLU A 2 12.25 81.45 58.57
C GLU A 2 12.67 80.41 57.51
N ALA A 3 11.80 79.94 56.62
CA ALA A 3 10.36 80.11 56.49
C ALA A 3 9.82 78.95 55.65
N VAL A 4 8.58 78.56 55.98
CA VAL A 4 7.73 77.63 55.23
C VAL A 4 7.26 78.32 53.95
N THR A 5 7.21 77.61 52.83
CA THR A 5 6.35 78.00 51.68
C THR A 5 5.87 76.78 50.90
N VAL A 6 4.57 76.83 50.61
CA VAL A 6 3.64 75.81 50.08
C VAL A 6 3.75 75.72 48.54
N PRO A 7 3.40 74.58 47.89
CA PRO A 7 3.66 74.37 46.46
C PRO A 7 2.52 74.86 45.57
N GLU A 8 2.84 75.28 44.35
CA GLU A 8 1.89 75.59 43.29
C GLU A 8 2.31 74.97 41.95
N SER A 9 1.31 74.74 41.11
CA SER A 9 1.21 73.68 40.11
C SER A 9 1.48 74.08 38.64
N SER A 10 1.77 73.06 37.81
CA SER A 10 1.47 72.92 36.35
C SER A 10 2.48 73.51 35.34
N PRO A 11 2.46 73.11 34.04
CA PRO A 11 2.35 71.78 33.44
C PRO A 11 3.45 71.49 32.37
N SER A 12 3.54 70.23 31.91
CA SER A 12 4.49 69.72 30.89
C SER A 12 4.28 70.27 29.47
N PRO A 13 5.34 70.36 28.63
CA PRO A 13 5.19 70.50 27.18
C PRO A 13 5.41 69.17 26.42
N MET A 14 4.59 69.00 25.38
CA MET A 14 4.56 67.89 24.41
C MET A 14 5.84 67.79 23.58
N SER A 15 6.25 66.56 23.26
CA SER A 15 7.26 66.27 22.23
C SER A 15 6.61 65.58 21.02
N LEU A 16 6.93 66.10 19.83
CA LEU A 16 6.44 65.68 18.52
C LEU A 16 6.87 64.25 18.17
N GLN A 17 5.91 63.41 17.76
CA GLN A 17 6.17 62.08 17.19
C GLN A 17 6.53 62.19 15.69
N GLN A 18 7.70 61.65 15.32
CA GLN A 18 8.00 61.24 13.93
C GLN A 18 7.57 59.77 13.70
N PRO A 19 7.13 59.38 12.48
CA PRO A 19 6.66 58.03 12.20
C PRO A 19 7.83 57.03 12.13
N LYS A 20 7.74 55.92 12.89
CA LYS A 20 8.67 54.80 12.78
C LYS A 20 8.32 53.92 11.58
N THR A 21 9.26 53.72 10.68
CA THR A 21 9.28 52.68 9.65
C THR A 21 9.22 51.29 10.29
N PRO A 22 8.45 50.33 9.74
CA PRO A 22 8.43 48.96 10.25
C PRO A 22 9.75 48.23 9.94
N PRO A 23 10.21 47.33 10.82
CA PRO A 23 11.45 46.58 10.60
C PRO A 23 11.30 45.59 9.43
N PRO A 24 12.39 45.29 8.70
CA PRO A 24 12.37 44.37 7.56
C PRO A 24 11.96 42.96 8.00
N GLU A 25 11.16 42.32 7.15
CA GLU A 25 10.70 40.94 7.30
C GLU A 25 11.87 40.01 7.64
N ALA A 26 11.71 39.29 8.75
CA ALA A 26 12.65 38.28 9.18
C ALA A 26 12.73 37.18 8.13
N SER A 27 13.93 36.95 7.60
CA SER A 27 14.29 35.78 6.80
C SER A 27 13.75 34.48 7.43
N PRO A 28 13.27 33.51 6.64
CA PRO A 28 12.70 32.29 7.17
C PRO A 28 13.72 31.55 8.04
N LYS A 29 13.36 31.36 9.31
CA LYS A 29 14.16 30.59 10.27
C LYS A 29 14.34 29.15 9.78
N PRO A 30 15.51 28.53 9.98
CA PRO A 30 15.74 27.15 9.58
C PRO A 30 14.74 26.22 10.29
N TYR A 31 14.16 25.31 9.51
CA TYR A 31 13.22 24.28 9.95
C TYR A 31 13.75 23.58 11.21
N THR A 32 13.06 23.74 12.34
CA THR A 32 13.37 23.01 13.56
C THR A 32 13.13 21.52 13.31
N SER A 33 14.20 20.71 13.42
CA SER A 33 14.17 19.27 13.22
C SER A 33 13.41 18.59 14.36
N ASN A 34 12.08 18.59 14.28
CA ASN A 34 11.26 17.80 15.19
C ASN A 34 11.67 16.33 15.06
N LYS A 35 12.08 15.64 16.14
CA LYS A 35 12.61 14.25 16.14
C LYS A 35 11.51 13.19 15.94
N LYS A 36 10.64 13.35 14.94
CA LYS A 36 9.50 12.45 14.70
C LYS A 36 9.94 11.19 13.96
N SER A 37 9.44 10.03 14.40
CA SER A 37 9.60 8.74 13.71
C SER A 37 8.91 8.78 12.34
N PHE A 38 9.41 8.03 11.35
CA PHE A 38 8.75 7.86 10.03
C PHE A 38 7.25 7.57 10.16
N VAL A 39 6.91 6.68 11.10
CA VAL A 39 5.52 6.32 11.41
C VAL A 39 4.71 7.54 11.84
N ALA A 40 5.25 8.39 12.70
CA ALA A 40 4.56 9.59 13.16
C ALA A 40 4.35 10.57 11.99
N SER A 41 5.36 10.73 11.13
CA SER A 41 5.24 11.53 9.91
C SER A 41 4.18 10.98 8.94
N LEU A 42 4.11 9.65 8.77
CA LEU A 42 3.13 9.00 7.93
C LEU A 42 1.70 9.11 8.50
N MET A 43 1.55 9.03 9.83
CA MET A 43 0.27 9.22 10.52
C MET A 43 -0.18 10.69 10.46
N GLU A 44 0.73 11.63 10.63
CA GLU A 44 0.47 13.07 10.56
C GLU A 44 0.09 13.49 9.13
N ALA A 45 0.80 13.00 8.12
CA ALA A 45 0.41 13.15 6.71
C ALA A 45 -1.00 12.59 6.41
N ALA A 46 -1.42 11.58 7.17
CA ALA A 46 -2.75 10.98 7.05
C ALA A 46 -3.83 11.79 7.81
N THR A 47 -3.48 12.60 8.82
CA THR A 47 -4.43 13.48 9.53
C THR A 47 -4.96 14.64 8.66
N LEU A 48 -4.31 14.96 7.53
CA LEU A 48 -4.58 16.18 6.76
C LEU A 48 -5.78 16.11 5.78
N ARG A 49 -6.62 15.06 5.74
CA ARG A 49 -7.63 14.92 4.65
C ARG A 49 -9.01 14.35 5.08
N SER A 50 -10.04 15.07 4.60
CA SER A 50 -11.51 14.89 4.43
C SER A 50 -12.30 13.69 5.01
N PRO A 51 -13.62 13.79 5.31
CA PRO A 51 -14.31 12.92 6.28
C PRO A 51 -15.15 11.72 5.78
N SER A 52 -15.24 11.35 4.49
CA SER A 52 -16.20 10.29 4.03
C SER A 52 -15.55 9.00 3.47
N PHE A 53 -16.14 7.83 3.79
CA PHE A 53 -15.62 6.46 3.58
C PHE A 53 -16.58 5.53 2.79
N LYS A 54 -16.98 5.93 1.59
CA LYS A 54 -17.17 4.94 0.52
C LYS A 54 -16.10 5.22 -0.51
N GLU A 55 -15.66 4.21 -1.28
CA GLU A 55 -14.93 4.57 -2.49
C GLU A 55 -15.84 5.50 -3.29
N ASP A 56 -15.40 6.75 -3.41
CA ASP A 56 -16.27 7.82 -3.84
C ASP A 56 -16.65 7.53 -5.29
N SER A 57 -17.95 7.38 -5.54
CA SER A 57 -18.44 7.02 -6.86
C SER A 57 -17.91 7.96 -7.92
N TYR A 58 -17.38 7.40 -8.99
CA TYR A 58 -16.92 8.18 -10.14
C TYR A 58 -18.02 8.37 -11.19
N PHE A 59 -19.22 7.84 -10.96
CA PHE A 59 -20.36 8.13 -11.82
C PHE A 59 -20.82 9.57 -11.59
N VAL A 60 -20.68 10.41 -12.62
CA VAL A 60 -21.13 11.82 -12.58
C VAL A 60 -22.59 11.91 -12.16
N SER A 61 -23.44 10.98 -12.58
CA SER A 61 -24.86 10.91 -12.21
C SER A 61 -25.09 10.86 -10.69
N GLN A 62 -24.20 10.21 -9.95
CA GLN A 62 -24.27 9.99 -8.49
C GLN A 62 -23.64 11.14 -7.68
N LEU A 63 -22.99 12.11 -8.33
CA LEU A 63 -22.43 13.29 -7.65
C LEU A 63 -23.52 14.26 -7.18
N LYS A 64 -23.26 14.94 -6.07
CA LYS A 64 -24.09 16.06 -5.59
C LYS A 64 -24.06 17.20 -6.60
N SER A 65 -25.11 18.03 -6.61
CA SER A 65 -25.17 19.21 -7.49
C SER A 65 -23.98 20.16 -7.31
N SER A 66 -23.45 20.31 -6.09
CA SER A 66 -22.25 21.10 -5.81
C SER A 66 -20.98 20.49 -6.40
N GLU A 67 -20.85 19.17 -6.37
CA GLU A 67 -19.71 18.43 -6.90
C GLU A 67 -19.70 18.44 -8.44
N LYS A 68 -20.88 18.31 -9.07
CA LYS A 68 -21.07 18.48 -10.52
C LYS A 68 -20.65 19.88 -10.97
N LYS A 69 -21.09 20.91 -10.24
CA LYS A 69 -20.70 22.31 -10.51
C LYS A 69 -19.19 22.50 -10.37
N ALA A 70 -18.57 21.95 -9.32
CA ALA A 70 -17.13 22.03 -9.10
C ALA A 70 -16.33 21.33 -10.22
N LEU A 71 -16.80 20.17 -10.68
CA LEU A 71 -16.21 19.46 -11.82
C LEU A 71 -16.28 20.29 -13.10
N GLN A 72 -17.45 20.87 -13.41
CA GLN A 72 -17.59 21.71 -14.60
C GLN A 72 -16.75 22.99 -14.52
N GLU A 73 -16.71 23.65 -13.37
CA GLU A 73 -15.87 24.83 -13.15
C GLU A 73 -14.37 24.51 -13.31
N LEU A 74 -13.92 23.34 -12.85
CA LEU A 74 -12.54 22.91 -13.04
C LEU A 74 -12.22 22.68 -14.52
N LYS A 75 -13.12 22.03 -15.27
CA LYS A 75 -12.99 21.84 -16.72
C LYS A 75 -12.89 23.17 -17.47
N ASN A 76 -13.75 24.12 -17.13
CA ASN A 76 -13.74 25.44 -17.75
C ASN A 76 -12.41 26.16 -17.50
N ARG A 77 -11.90 26.14 -16.25
CA ARG A 77 -10.59 26.74 -15.92
C ARG A 77 -9.43 26.11 -16.66
N LEU A 78 -9.44 24.78 -16.81
CA LEU A 78 -8.42 24.08 -17.60
C LEU A 78 -8.50 24.48 -19.08
N ALA A 79 -9.71 24.55 -19.64
CA ALA A 79 -9.92 25.00 -21.02
C ALA A 79 -9.42 26.45 -21.21
N ASP A 80 -9.74 27.36 -20.30
CA ASP A 80 -9.31 28.75 -20.36
C ASP A 80 -7.78 28.90 -20.26
N SER A 81 -7.13 28.10 -19.40
CA SER A 81 -5.67 28.10 -19.21
C SER A 81 -4.91 27.55 -20.42
N HIS A 82 -5.52 26.59 -21.13
CA HIS A 82 -4.91 25.87 -22.26
C HIS A 82 -5.49 26.28 -23.63
N ASN A 83 -6.33 27.32 -23.69
CA ASN A 83 -6.85 27.86 -24.94
C ASN A 83 -5.68 28.43 -25.77
N GLY A 84 -5.16 27.63 -26.71
CA GLY A 84 -4.04 27.98 -27.60
C GLY A 84 -2.87 26.98 -27.59
N SER A 85 -2.79 26.12 -26.57
CA SER A 85 -1.91 24.94 -26.58
C SER A 85 -2.61 23.79 -27.32
N GLY A 86 -1.93 23.11 -28.24
CA GLY A 86 -2.53 22.00 -29.01
C GLY A 86 -3.09 20.88 -28.12
N GLU A 87 -3.97 20.04 -28.69
CA GLU A 87 -4.77 19.00 -28.02
C GLU A 87 -3.97 18.00 -27.13
N ASN A 88 -2.64 17.95 -27.25
CA ASN A 88 -1.77 17.03 -26.52
C ASN A 88 -1.12 17.60 -25.24
N GLU A 89 -1.22 18.90 -24.92
CA GLU A 89 -0.49 19.45 -23.76
C GLU A 89 -1.15 19.19 -22.40
N CYS A 90 -2.47 19.01 -22.34
CA CYS A 90 -3.20 18.77 -21.09
C CYS A 90 -3.71 17.32 -21.01
N SER A 91 -2.79 16.36 -20.93
CA SER A 91 -3.09 14.94 -20.74
C SER A 91 -2.41 14.39 -19.49
N MET A 92 -2.97 13.33 -18.91
CA MET A 92 -2.40 12.63 -17.76
C MET A 92 -2.62 11.12 -17.92
N TRP A 93 -1.55 10.33 -17.80
CA TRP A 93 -1.56 8.88 -18.05
C TRP A 93 -2.17 8.50 -19.42
N GLY A 94 -1.87 9.29 -20.45
CA GLY A 94 -2.39 9.08 -21.81
C GLY A 94 -3.87 9.43 -21.99
N ILE A 95 -4.51 10.06 -21.00
CA ILE A 95 -5.90 10.50 -21.07
C ILE A 95 -5.93 12.02 -21.26
N PRO A 96 -6.48 12.53 -22.38
CA PRO A 96 -6.73 13.96 -22.56
C PRO A 96 -7.70 14.47 -21.48
N LEU A 97 -7.29 15.49 -20.71
CA LEU A 97 -8.13 16.08 -19.67
C LEU A 97 -9.12 17.10 -20.25
N LEU A 98 -8.85 17.58 -21.45
CA LEU A 98 -9.69 18.48 -22.23
C LEU A 98 -10.29 17.72 -23.42
N GLY A 99 -11.57 17.98 -23.70
CA GLY A 99 -12.33 17.29 -24.74
C GLY A 99 -13.73 16.92 -24.27
N THR A 100 -14.59 16.53 -25.22
CA THR A 100 -15.96 16.09 -24.90
C THR A 100 -16.02 14.56 -24.93
N GLY A 101 -16.55 13.96 -23.85
CA GLY A 101 -17.02 12.56 -23.87
C GLY A 101 -16.11 11.48 -23.29
N ASP A 102 -14.86 11.76 -22.88
CA ASP A 102 -14.05 10.76 -22.16
C ASP A 102 -14.33 10.82 -20.65
N GLU A 103 -15.16 9.89 -20.16
CA GLU A 103 -15.48 9.76 -18.73
C GLU A 103 -14.24 9.49 -17.86
N ARG A 104 -13.10 9.08 -18.45
CA ARG A 104 -11.86 8.87 -17.71
C ARG A 104 -11.20 10.16 -17.27
N ALA A 105 -11.33 11.22 -18.07
CA ALA A 105 -10.90 12.56 -17.66
C ALA A 105 -11.61 12.98 -16.38
N ASP A 106 -12.93 12.71 -16.28
CA ASP A 106 -13.73 13.05 -15.10
C ASP A 106 -13.26 12.31 -13.86
N VAL A 107 -12.88 11.03 -14.00
CA VAL A 107 -12.31 10.25 -12.90
C VAL A 107 -11.03 10.90 -12.37
N ILE A 108 -10.12 11.31 -13.25
CA ILE A 108 -8.87 11.98 -12.87
C ILE A 108 -9.17 13.32 -12.20
N LEU A 109 -9.99 14.19 -12.82
CA LEU A 109 -10.35 15.50 -12.27
C LEU A 109 -11.02 15.38 -10.89
N LEU A 110 -11.89 14.38 -10.70
CA LEU A 110 -12.52 14.10 -9.41
C LEU A 110 -11.51 13.71 -8.34
N LYS A 111 -10.40 13.05 -8.67
CA LYS A 111 -9.33 12.75 -7.69
C LYS A 111 -8.67 14.03 -7.17
N PHE A 112 -8.39 15.01 -8.04
CA PHE A 112 -7.84 16.31 -7.65
C PHE A 112 -8.85 17.12 -6.83
N LEU A 113 -10.12 17.16 -7.25
CA LEU A 113 -11.18 17.83 -6.50
C LEU A 113 -11.33 17.24 -5.10
N ARG A 114 -11.40 15.91 -4.97
CA ARG A 114 -11.50 15.24 -3.66
C ARG A 114 -10.28 15.50 -2.78
N ALA A 115 -9.08 15.56 -3.36
CA ALA A 115 -7.86 15.85 -2.62
C ALA A 115 -7.82 17.30 -2.06
N ARG A 116 -8.71 18.18 -2.50
CA ARG A 116 -8.83 19.57 -2.06
C ARG A 116 -10.24 19.92 -1.57
N ASP A 117 -11.03 18.92 -1.18
CA ASP A 117 -12.39 19.12 -0.64
C ASP A 117 -13.30 19.89 -1.60
N PHE A 118 -13.18 19.64 -2.90
CA PHE A 118 -13.88 20.31 -4.00
C PHE A 118 -13.65 21.84 -4.07
N ARG A 119 -12.59 22.36 -3.43
CA ARG A 119 -12.12 23.74 -3.64
C ARG A 119 -11.48 23.85 -5.02
N VAL A 120 -12.21 24.41 -5.97
CA VAL A 120 -11.85 24.34 -7.40
C VAL A 120 -10.51 25.01 -7.69
N LEU A 121 -10.26 26.22 -7.17
CA LEU A 121 -9.00 26.93 -7.39
C LEU A 121 -7.79 26.16 -6.84
N ASP A 122 -7.91 25.59 -5.64
CA ASP A 122 -6.85 24.77 -5.03
C ASP A 122 -6.60 23.48 -5.82
N SER A 123 -7.66 22.90 -6.38
CA SER A 123 -7.61 21.69 -7.21
C SER A 123 -6.93 21.96 -8.54
N PHE A 124 -7.30 23.07 -9.20
CA PHE A 124 -6.68 23.55 -10.44
C PHE A 124 -5.19 23.80 -10.23
N ASN A 125 -4.81 24.57 -9.20
CA ASN A 125 -3.41 24.85 -8.89
C ASN A 125 -2.61 23.58 -8.57
N MET A 126 -3.23 22.58 -7.94
CA MET A 126 -2.59 21.28 -7.70
C MET A 126 -2.37 20.51 -9.01
N LEU A 127 -3.37 20.51 -9.90
CA LEU A 127 -3.30 19.83 -11.19
C LEU A 127 -2.25 20.44 -12.10
N GLU A 128 -2.21 21.76 -12.26
CA GLU A 128 -1.20 22.49 -13.05
C GLU A 128 0.22 22.17 -12.57
N LYS A 129 0.45 22.23 -11.25
CA LYS A 129 1.75 21.87 -10.66
C LYS A 129 2.11 20.41 -10.92
N CYS A 130 1.14 19.52 -10.85
CA CYS A 130 1.35 18.11 -11.13
C CYS A 130 1.70 17.88 -12.60
N LEU A 131 1.00 18.51 -13.54
CA LEU A 131 1.29 18.43 -14.99
C LEU A 131 2.70 18.94 -15.30
N ALA A 132 3.08 20.10 -14.76
CA ALA A 132 4.43 20.65 -14.89
C ALA A 132 5.48 19.69 -14.31
N TRP A 133 5.26 19.18 -13.10
CA TRP A 133 6.15 18.22 -12.46
C TRP A 133 6.30 16.93 -13.28
N ARG A 134 5.22 16.37 -13.82
CA ARG A 134 5.27 15.17 -14.66
C ARG A 134 6.17 15.37 -15.88
N LYS A 135 6.08 16.54 -16.53
CA LYS A 135 6.91 16.92 -17.67
C LYS A 135 8.38 17.05 -17.28
N GLU A 136 8.68 17.80 -16.22
CA GLU A 136 10.04 18.00 -15.71
C GLU A 136 10.69 16.69 -15.22
N PHE A 137 9.90 15.84 -14.57
CA PHE A 137 10.35 14.56 -14.05
C PHE A 137 10.43 13.47 -15.13
N GLY A 138 9.81 13.67 -16.29
CA GLY A 138 9.68 12.62 -17.31
C GLY A 138 8.86 11.42 -16.82
N ALA A 139 7.81 11.67 -16.04
CA ALA A 139 7.04 10.62 -15.37
C ALA A 139 6.31 9.68 -16.35
N ASP A 140 5.90 10.17 -17.53
CA ASP A 140 5.16 9.35 -18.50
C ASP A 140 6.02 8.26 -19.16
N GLY A 141 7.34 8.47 -19.27
CA GLY A 141 8.28 7.51 -19.85
C GLY A 141 9.03 6.65 -18.82
N ILE A 142 8.81 6.89 -17.53
CA ILE A 142 9.66 6.33 -16.47
C ILE A 142 9.57 4.82 -16.34
N VAL A 143 8.44 4.21 -16.74
CA VAL A 143 8.18 2.77 -16.54
C VAL A 143 9.22 1.90 -17.27
N GLU A 144 9.72 2.38 -18.42
CA GLU A 144 10.68 1.69 -19.28
C GLU A 144 12.16 2.01 -18.96
N GLU A 145 12.41 2.91 -18.00
CA GLU A 145 13.77 3.37 -17.69
C GLU A 145 14.57 2.32 -16.89
N ASP A 146 15.78 1.97 -17.33
CA ASP A 146 16.70 1.13 -16.54
C ASP A 146 17.41 1.98 -15.47
N LEU A 147 16.86 1.96 -14.27
CA LEU A 147 17.43 2.63 -13.10
C LEU A 147 18.48 1.78 -12.37
N GLY A 148 18.81 0.58 -12.85
CA GLY A 148 19.82 -0.28 -12.22
C GLY A 148 19.45 -0.79 -10.82
N PHE A 149 18.17 -0.84 -10.48
CA PHE A 149 17.66 -1.37 -9.20
C PHE A 149 17.02 -2.76 -9.33
N LYS A 150 17.51 -3.59 -10.24
CA LYS A 150 17.01 -4.97 -10.45
C LYS A 150 17.06 -5.81 -9.17
N GLU A 151 18.01 -5.53 -8.28
CA GLU A 151 18.11 -6.16 -6.95
C GLU A 151 17.02 -5.75 -5.96
N LEU A 152 16.39 -4.59 -6.16
CA LEU A 152 15.29 -4.12 -5.31
C LEU A 152 13.91 -4.55 -5.84
N GLU A 153 13.83 -4.91 -7.13
CA GLU A 153 12.61 -5.42 -7.75
C GLU A 153 12.19 -6.73 -7.09
N GLY A 154 10.93 -6.83 -6.69
CA GLY A 154 10.41 -7.99 -5.96
C GLY A 154 10.81 -8.07 -4.49
N VAL A 155 11.68 -7.18 -4.01
CA VAL A 155 12.18 -7.19 -2.62
C VAL A 155 11.69 -5.97 -1.84
N VAL A 156 12.01 -4.76 -2.32
CA VAL A 156 11.75 -3.51 -1.57
C VAL A 156 10.39 -2.94 -1.90
N ALA A 157 10.06 -2.86 -3.19
CA ALA A 157 8.75 -2.44 -3.61
C ALA A 157 8.38 -3.01 -4.97
N TYR A 158 7.18 -3.55 -5.06
CA TYR A 158 6.74 -4.29 -6.23
C TYR A 158 5.22 -4.40 -6.28
N MET A 159 4.70 -4.55 -7.49
CA MET A 159 3.30 -4.87 -7.75
C MET A 159 3.15 -6.39 -7.81
N GLN A 160 2.25 -6.97 -7.03
CA GLN A 160 1.97 -8.40 -7.09
C GLN A 160 0.55 -8.69 -6.62
N GLY A 161 -0.22 -9.38 -7.47
CA GLY A 161 -1.58 -9.80 -7.15
C GLY A 161 -2.59 -8.64 -7.13
N TYR A 162 -3.84 -9.02 -6.86
CA TYR A 162 -4.99 -8.14 -6.81
C TYR A 162 -5.80 -8.44 -5.55
N ASP A 163 -6.42 -7.40 -4.97
CA ASP A 163 -7.37 -7.60 -3.89
C ASP A 163 -8.69 -8.21 -4.39
N ARG A 164 -9.60 -8.53 -3.48
CA ARG A 164 -10.91 -9.13 -3.79
C ARG A 164 -11.82 -8.21 -4.61
N GLU A 165 -11.52 -6.92 -4.68
CA GLU A 165 -12.26 -5.90 -5.44
C GLU A 165 -11.56 -5.58 -6.79
N GLY A 166 -10.42 -6.22 -7.07
CA GLY A 166 -9.65 -6.07 -8.31
C GLY A 166 -8.58 -4.98 -8.27
N HIS A 167 -8.32 -4.35 -7.12
CA HIS A 167 -7.25 -3.36 -6.98
C HIS A 167 -5.87 -4.02 -7.04
N PRO A 168 -4.95 -3.53 -7.88
CA PRO A 168 -3.55 -3.94 -7.84
C PRO A 168 -2.94 -3.71 -6.45
N VAL A 169 -2.16 -4.68 -5.97
CA VAL A 169 -1.51 -4.60 -4.66
C VAL A 169 -0.02 -4.26 -4.81
N CYS A 170 0.38 -3.15 -4.18
CA CYS A 170 1.77 -2.72 -4.09
C CYS A 170 2.33 -3.08 -2.71
N TYR A 171 3.32 -3.97 -2.68
CA TYR A 171 4.06 -4.32 -1.47
C TYR A 171 5.27 -3.40 -1.31
N ASN A 172 5.57 -3.03 -0.07
CA ASN A 172 6.68 -2.15 0.29
C ASN A 172 7.36 -2.70 1.55
N ALA A 173 8.58 -3.23 1.43
CA ALA A 173 9.36 -3.80 2.52
C ALA A 173 10.72 -3.10 2.62
N TYR A 174 10.85 -2.22 3.61
CA TYR A 174 12.05 -1.40 3.79
C TYR A 174 13.06 -2.00 4.80
N GLY A 175 12.81 -3.22 5.29
CA GLY A 175 13.67 -3.88 6.28
C GLY A 175 15.08 -4.19 5.75
N VAL A 176 15.26 -4.31 4.42
CA VAL A 176 16.58 -4.55 3.80
C VAL A 176 17.57 -3.43 4.09
N PHE A 177 17.09 -2.20 4.31
CA PHE A 177 17.91 -1.04 4.60
C PHE A 177 18.43 -1.00 6.04
N ARG A 178 18.12 -2.02 6.86
CA ARG A 178 18.80 -2.25 8.14
C ARG A 178 20.27 -2.62 7.92
N ASP A 179 20.57 -3.23 6.78
CA ASP A 179 21.95 -3.46 6.36
C ASP A 179 22.59 -2.13 5.95
N LYS A 180 23.73 -1.80 6.57
CA LYS A 180 24.39 -0.50 6.38
C LYS A 180 24.98 -0.36 4.97
N ASP A 181 25.49 -1.44 4.40
CA ASP A 181 26.09 -1.39 3.06
C ASP A 181 24.99 -1.19 2.02
N MET A 182 23.86 -1.87 2.15
CA MET A 182 22.67 -1.64 1.34
C MET A 182 22.16 -0.21 1.51
N TYR A 183 22.08 0.30 2.74
CA TYR A 183 21.66 1.68 2.99
C TYR A 183 22.60 2.69 2.30
N GLU A 184 23.92 2.55 2.46
CA GLU A 184 24.91 3.48 1.89
C GLU A 184 24.94 3.44 0.35
N ARG A 185 24.69 2.27 -0.24
CA ARG A 185 24.58 2.13 -1.71
C ARG A 185 23.36 2.82 -2.29
N ILE A 186 22.26 2.91 -1.53
CA ILE A 186 20.96 3.41 -2.01
C ILE A 186 20.68 4.85 -1.54
N PHE A 187 21.24 5.26 -0.41
CA PHE A 187 20.95 6.54 0.25
C PHE A 187 22.20 7.30 0.70
N GLY A 188 23.40 6.82 0.39
CA GLY A 188 24.67 7.39 0.88
C GLY A 188 24.95 8.83 0.44
N ASP A 189 24.31 9.28 -0.64
CA ASP A 189 24.41 10.65 -1.14
C ASP A 189 23.10 11.11 -1.81
N ASP A 190 23.01 12.40 -2.12
CA ASP A 190 21.83 13.02 -2.70
C ASP A 190 21.48 12.47 -4.09
N GLU A 191 22.46 12.04 -4.89
CA GLU A 191 22.23 11.48 -6.22
C GLU A 191 21.60 10.09 -6.14
N LYS A 192 22.13 9.21 -5.27
CA LYS A 192 21.53 7.91 -4.99
C LYS A 192 20.12 8.03 -4.43
N LEU A 193 19.90 8.99 -3.52
CA LEU A 193 18.58 9.27 -2.98
C LEU A 193 17.59 9.71 -4.07
N LYS A 194 17.97 10.67 -4.93
CA LYS A 194 17.15 11.07 -6.09
C LYS A 194 16.84 9.88 -7.01
N LYS A 195 17.84 9.04 -7.28
CA LYS A 195 17.68 7.84 -8.10
C LYS A 195 16.69 6.87 -7.46
N PHE A 196 16.76 6.67 -6.15
CA PHE A 196 15.79 5.87 -5.40
C PHE A 196 14.37 6.46 -5.45
N LEU A 197 14.23 7.78 -5.28
CA LEU A 197 12.93 8.45 -5.43
C LEU A 197 12.35 8.25 -6.83
N ARG A 198 13.19 8.36 -7.87
CA ARG A 198 12.82 8.08 -9.26
C ARG A 198 12.33 6.65 -9.44
N TRP A 199 13.04 5.69 -8.88
CA TRP A 199 12.60 4.29 -8.89
C TRP A 199 11.30 4.05 -8.11
N ARG A 200 11.09 4.75 -6.99
CA ARG A 200 9.82 4.68 -6.24
C ARG A 200 8.65 5.21 -7.05
N VAL A 201 8.84 6.28 -7.81
CA VAL A 201 7.86 6.77 -8.78
C VAL A 201 7.62 5.72 -9.86
N GLN A 202 8.67 5.12 -10.43
CA GLN A 202 8.54 4.06 -11.43
C GLN A 202 7.67 2.89 -10.95
N VAL A 203 7.88 2.40 -9.73
CA VAL A 203 7.06 1.32 -9.15
C VAL A 203 5.59 1.76 -9.01
N LEU A 204 5.34 3.01 -8.62
CA LEU A 204 3.98 3.53 -8.51
C LEU A 204 3.31 3.68 -9.88
N GLU A 205 4.02 4.20 -10.89
CA GLU A 205 3.52 4.33 -12.27
C GLU A 205 3.22 2.97 -12.90
N ARG A 206 4.04 1.94 -12.64
CA ARG A 206 3.71 0.54 -13.01
C ARG A 206 2.36 0.10 -12.44
N GLY A 207 2.06 0.47 -11.19
CA GLY A 207 0.76 0.20 -10.59
C GLY A 207 -0.39 1.03 -11.18
N ILE A 208 -0.12 2.28 -11.56
CA ILE A 208 -1.10 3.17 -12.17
C ILE A 208 -1.48 2.71 -13.58
N ASN A 209 -0.54 2.17 -14.34
CA ASN A 209 -0.82 1.60 -15.67
C ASN A 209 -1.79 0.40 -15.64
N LEU A 210 -2.03 -0.19 -14.46
CA LEU A 210 -3.02 -1.26 -14.27
C LEU A 210 -4.42 -0.71 -13.95
N LEU A 211 -4.59 0.61 -13.81
CA LEU A 211 -5.86 1.24 -13.46
C LEU A 211 -6.68 1.55 -14.72
N HIS A 212 -8.00 1.43 -14.60
CA HIS A 212 -8.90 1.69 -15.72
C HIS A 212 -9.24 3.18 -15.88
N PHE A 213 -9.18 3.95 -14.79
CA PHE A 213 -9.65 5.33 -14.71
C PHE A 213 -11.07 5.52 -15.23
N LYS A 214 -12.00 4.58 -15.04
CA LYS A 214 -13.39 4.70 -15.54
C LYS A 214 -14.42 4.58 -14.41
N PRO A 215 -15.64 5.13 -14.56
CA PRO A 215 -16.71 4.92 -13.59
C PRO A 215 -16.99 3.42 -13.37
N GLY A 216 -17.06 3.00 -12.11
CA GLY A 216 -17.25 1.59 -11.72
C GLY A 216 -16.03 0.69 -11.99
N GLY A 217 -14.93 1.23 -12.51
CA GLY A 217 -13.68 0.51 -12.67
C GLY A 217 -12.73 0.68 -11.47
N VAL A 218 -11.68 -0.13 -11.47
CA VAL A 218 -10.55 -0.04 -10.54
C VAL A 218 -9.74 1.21 -10.84
N ASN A 219 -9.78 2.17 -9.91
CA ASN A 219 -9.17 3.50 -10.08
C ASN A 219 -8.12 3.80 -9.00
N SER A 220 -7.79 2.84 -8.15
CA SER A 220 -6.93 3.00 -6.99
C SER A 220 -6.11 1.73 -6.75
N ILE A 221 -5.01 1.84 -5.99
CA ILE A 221 -4.17 0.70 -5.60
C ILE A 221 -4.29 0.41 -4.10
N ILE A 222 -3.97 -0.82 -3.70
CA ILE A 222 -3.74 -1.19 -2.29
C ILE A 222 -2.25 -1.04 -2.01
N GLN A 223 -1.90 -0.42 -0.89
CA GLN A 223 -0.52 -0.38 -0.42
C GLN A 223 -0.37 -1.27 0.81
N VAL A 224 0.46 -2.29 0.71
CA VAL A 224 0.91 -3.10 1.85
C VAL A 224 2.32 -2.64 2.20
N THR A 225 2.53 -2.21 3.45
CA THR A 225 3.84 -1.78 3.95
C THR A 225 4.26 -2.68 5.09
N ASP A 226 5.35 -3.41 4.88
CA ASP A 226 6.00 -4.22 5.90
C ASP A 226 6.92 -3.35 6.76
N LEU A 227 6.60 -3.29 8.05
CA LEU A 227 7.38 -2.54 9.05
C LEU A 227 8.37 -3.43 9.80
N LYS A 228 8.47 -4.72 9.46
CA LYS A 228 9.48 -5.60 10.03
C LYS A 228 10.87 -5.06 9.74
N ASP A 229 11.67 -4.94 10.79
CA ASP A 229 13.07 -4.51 10.72
C ASP A 229 13.31 -3.13 10.06
N MET A 230 12.27 -2.31 9.89
CA MET A 230 12.39 -1.02 9.22
C MET A 230 13.32 -0.06 10.02
N PRO A 231 14.39 0.48 9.40
CA PRO A 231 15.25 1.47 10.02
C PRO A 231 14.49 2.73 10.46
N LYS A 232 14.64 3.11 11.73
CA LYS A 232 13.85 4.20 12.33
C LYS A 232 14.35 5.60 11.97
N ARG A 233 15.67 5.79 11.84
CA ARG A 233 16.31 7.11 11.66
C ARG A 233 16.75 7.35 10.22
N GLU A 234 17.39 6.35 9.64
CA GLU A 234 18.04 6.36 8.34
C GLU A 234 17.04 6.60 7.20
N LEU A 235 15.91 5.89 7.19
CA LEU A 235 14.89 6.07 6.14
C LEU A 235 14.05 7.34 6.24
N ARG A 236 14.24 8.16 7.28
CA ARG A 236 13.35 9.28 7.57
C ARG A 236 13.34 10.34 6.47
N VAL A 237 14.52 10.69 5.95
CA VAL A 237 14.67 11.74 4.93
C VAL A 237 14.03 11.27 3.62
N ALA A 238 14.43 10.11 3.13
CA ALA A 238 13.86 9.49 1.94
C ALA A 238 12.34 9.35 2.05
N SER A 239 11.87 8.86 3.19
CA SER A 239 10.44 8.66 3.42
C SER A 239 9.62 9.95 3.41
N ASN A 240 10.13 11.03 4.01
CA ASN A 240 9.44 12.32 4.00
C ASN A 240 9.38 12.90 2.59
N GLN A 241 10.45 12.75 1.81
CA GLN A 241 10.47 13.19 0.41
C GLN A 241 9.51 12.38 -0.45
N ILE A 242 9.48 11.04 -0.31
CA ILE A 242 8.50 10.17 -0.98
C ILE A 242 7.08 10.58 -0.63
N LEU A 243 6.81 10.83 0.65
CA LEU A 243 5.50 11.18 1.14
C LEU A 243 5.02 12.52 0.56
N SER A 244 5.87 13.54 0.56
CA SER A 244 5.55 14.83 -0.06
C SER A 244 5.30 14.67 -1.56
N LEU A 245 6.21 13.98 -2.26
CA LEU A 245 6.12 13.74 -3.71
C LEU A 245 4.80 13.05 -4.06
N PHE A 246 4.43 12.00 -3.32
CA PHE A 246 3.18 11.28 -3.56
C PHE A 246 1.94 12.08 -3.16
N GLN A 247 2.02 12.91 -2.13
CA GLN A 247 0.90 13.75 -1.70
C GLN A 247 0.54 14.85 -2.69
N ASP A 248 1.55 15.38 -3.37
CA ASP A 248 1.42 16.51 -4.31
C ASP A 248 1.09 16.04 -5.73
N ASN A 249 1.61 14.88 -6.14
CA ASN A 249 1.51 14.42 -7.54
C ASN A 249 0.61 13.20 -7.77
N TYR A 250 0.20 12.48 -6.73
CA TYR A 250 -0.62 11.26 -6.86
C TYR A 250 -1.86 11.30 -5.95
N PRO A 251 -2.76 12.30 -6.12
CA PRO A 251 -3.93 12.45 -5.27
C PRO A 251 -4.89 11.27 -5.41
N GLU A 252 -5.42 10.81 -4.27
CA GLU A 252 -6.50 9.81 -4.22
C GLU A 252 -6.21 8.53 -5.03
N MET A 253 -4.94 8.09 -5.07
CA MET A 253 -4.53 6.86 -5.75
C MET A 253 -4.57 5.61 -4.86
N VAL A 254 -4.73 5.77 -3.55
CA VAL A 254 -4.66 4.65 -2.61
C VAL A 254 -6.04 4.38 -2.02
N ALA A 255 -6.58 3.18 -2.31
CA ALA A 255 -7.83 2.68 -1.74
C ALA A 255 -7.64 2.32 -0.27
N ARG A 256 -6.55 1.61 0.06
CA ARG A 256 -6.24 1.16 1.42
C ARG A 256 -4.74 1.10 1.67
N LYS A 257 -4.32 1.46 2.89
CA LYS A 257 -2.96 1.30 3.41
C LYS A 257 -2.95 0.26 4.50
N ILE A 258 -2.30 -0.87 4.26
CA ILE A 258 -2.19 -2.00 5.18
C ILE A 258 -0.76 -2.05 5.70
N PHE A 259 -0.56 -1.79 6.99
CA PHE A 259 0.73 -1.95 7.66
C PHE A 259 0.80 -3.35 8.26
N ILE A 260 1.83 -4.11 7.92
CA ILE A 260 2.06 -5.47 8.41
C ILE A 260 3.34 -5.55 9.23
N ASN A 261 3.45 -6.61 10.05
CA ASN A 261 4.53 -6.79 11.03
C ASN A 261 4.76 -5.54 11.89
N VAL A 262 3.66 -4.91 12.30
CA VAL A 262 3.72 -3.64 12.99
C VAL A 262 4.28 -3.85 14.40
N PRO A 263 5.40 -3.18 14.78
CA PRO A 263 5.98 -3.32 16.10
C PRO A 263 5.02 -2.86 17.20
N TRP A 264 5.12 -3.46 18.39
CA TRP A 264 4.20 -3.21 19.50
C TRP A 264 4.05 -1.71 19.86
N TYR A 265 5.14 -0.92 19.79
CA TYR A 265 5.14 0.51 20.12
C TYR A 265 4.33 1.35 19.13
N PHE A 266 4.07 0.86 17.92
CA PHE A 266 3.23 1.55 16.94
C PHE A 266 1.80 1.68 17.45
N SER A 267 1.29 0.68 18.18
CA SER A 267 -0.06 0.76 18.75
C SER A 267 -0.17 1.95 19.73
N MET A 268 0.90 2.24 20.48
CA MET A 268 1.00 3.42 21.34
C MET A 268 1.00 4.71 20.51
N LEU A 269 1.83 4.80 19.46
CA LEU A 269 1.85 5.97 18.56
C LEU A 269 0.49 6.20 17.88
N TYR A 270 -0.10 5.14 17.33
CA TYR A 270 -1.42 5.20 16.70
C TYR A 270 -2.47 5.69 17.69
N SER A 271 -2.48 5.18 18.92
CA SER A 271 -3.43 5.64 19.95
C SER A 271 -3.31 7.13 20.24
N MET A 272 -2.09 7.68 20.23
CA MET A 272 -1.82 9.11 20.45
C MET A 272 -2.31 9.99 19.30
N PHE A 273 -2.17 9.55 18.04
CA PHE A 273 -2.58 10.32 16.87
C PHE A 273 -4.02 10.04 16.41
N SER A 274 -4.58 8.88 16.77
CA SER A 274 -5.89 8.45 16.29
C SER A 274 -7.04 9.41 16.60
N PRO A 275 -7.08 10.18 17.71
CA PRO A 275 -8.12 11.18 17.93
C PRO A 275 -8.14 12.27 16.85
N PHE A 276 -6.99 12.55 16.22
CA PHE A 276 -6.82 13.59 15.21
C PHE A 276 -7.02 13.08 13.77
N LEU A 277 -7.16 11.76 13.57
CA LEU A 277 -7.42 11.19 12.25
C LEU A 277 -8.91 11.30 11.90
N THR A 278 -9.19 11.72 10.68
CA THR A 278 -10.55 11.68 10.11
C THR A 278 -11.04 10.22 10.01
N GLN A 279 -12.36 10.03 9.97
CA GLN A 279 -12.97 8.70 9.78
C GLN A 279 -12.51 8.03 8.47
N ARG A 280 -12.32 8.81 7.41
CA ARG A 280 -11.77 8.36 6.12
C ARG A 280 -10.35 7.83 6.25
N THR A 281 -9.48 8.53 6.98
CA THR A 281 -8.13 8.06 7.22
C THR A 281 -8.11 6.80 8.08
N LYS A 282 -8.87 6.76 9.17
CA LYS A 282 -8.94 5.57 10.04
C LYS A 282 -9.38 4.31 9.29
N SER A 283 -10.30 4.45 8.35
CA SER A 283 -10.90 3.35 7.60
C SER A 283 -10.06 2.90 6.39
N LYS A 284 -9.24 3.80 5.81
CA LYS A 284 -8.20 3.45 4.83
C LYS A 284 -7.02 2.72 5.47
N PHE A 285 -6.79 2.87 6.77
CA PHE A 285 -5.63 2.32 7.47
C PHE A 285 -5.97 0.98 8.13
N VAL A 286 -5.18 -0.03 7.83
CA VAL A 286 -5.27 -1.35 8.46
C VAL A 286 -3.92 -1.65 9.09
N ILE A 287 -3.92 -2.08 10.36
CA ILE A 287 -2.72 -2.32 11.14
C ILE A 287 -2.73 -3.78 11.58
N SER A 288 -1.76 -4.56 11.08
CA SER A 288 -1.52 -5.93 11.51
C SER A 288 -0.30 -5.99 12.40
N LYS A 289 -0.47 -6.51 13.61
CA LYS A 289 0.64 -6.92 14.47
C LYS A 289 1.43 -8.05 13.81
N GLU A 290 2.68 -8.20 14.24
CA GLU A 290 3.49 -9.38 13.90
C GLU A 290 2.75 -10.67 14.31
N GLY A 291 2.82 -11.69 13.44
CA GLY A 291 2.12 -12.98 13.61
C GLY A 291 0.68 -13.02 13.07
N ASN A 292 0.04 -11.87 12.81
CA ASN A 292 -1.34 -11.80 12.29
C ASN A 292 -1.42 -11.36 10.82
N VAL A 293 -0.29 -11.39 10.11
CA VAL A 293 -0.19 -10.86 8.74
C VAL A 293 -1.14 -11.56 7.78
N ALA A 294 -1.06 -12.89 7.70
CA ALA A 294 -1.91 -13.68 6.82
C ALA A 294 -3.40 -13.46 7.14
N GLU A 295 -3.79 -13.53 8.42
CA GLU A 295 -5.18 -13.29 8.84
C GLU A 295 -5.68 -11.89 8.46
N THR A 296 -4.81 -10.88 8.52
CA THR A 296 -5.18 -9.52 8.12
C THR A 296 -5.31 -9.41 6.61
N LEU A 297 -4.35 -9.95 5.85
CA LEU A 297 -4.36 -9.85 4.40
C LEU A 297 -5.50 -10.65 3.76
N TYR A 298 -5.88 -11.81 4.30
CA TYR A 298 -6.95 -12.66 3.76
C TYR A 298 -8.32 -11.94 3.76
N LYS A 299 -8.50 -10.92 4.60
CA LYS A 299 -9.71 -10.08 4.60
C LYS A 299 -9.86 -9.24 3.34
N PHE A 300 -8.76 -8.96 2.63
CA PHE A 300 -8.72 -8.05 1.50
C PHE A 300 -8.22 -8.71 0.22
N VAL A 301 -7.25 -9.61 0.31
CA VAL A 301 -6.57 -10.25 -0.83
C VAL A 301 -6.77 -11.75 -0.71
N ARG A 302 -7.00 -12.44 -1.83
CA ARG A 302 -7.12 -13.90 -1.82
C ARG A 302 -5.76 -14.56 -1.58
N PRO A 303 -5.68 -15.73 -0.92
CA PRO A 303 -4.40 -16.37 -0.58
C PRO A 303 -3.48 -16.59 -1.79
N GLU A 304 -4.05 -16.98 -2.94
CA GLU A 304 -3.32 -17.20 -4.19
C GLU A 304 -2.72 -15.93 -4.81
N ASP A 305 -3.20 -14.76 -4.40
CA ASP A 305 -2.71 -13.44 -4.83
C ASP A 305 -1.74 -12.82 -3.79
N ILE A 306 -1.60 -13.42 -2.60
CA ILE A 306 -0.69 -12.95 -1.55
C ILE A 306 0.69 -13.62 -1.70
N PRO A 307 1.81 -12.87 -1.64
CA PRO A 307 3.16 -13.45 -1.63
C PRO A 307 3.38 -14.48 -0.52
N VAL A 308 4.11 -15.56 -0.83
CA VAL A 308 4.39 -16.65 0.13
C VAL A 308 5.03 -16.16 1.44
N GLN A 309 5.92 -15.17 1.38
CA GLN A 309 6.57 -14.55 2.55
C GLN A 309 5.58 -13.87 3.52
N TYR A 310 4.35 -13.57 3.07
CA TYR A 310 3.28 -12.99 3.88
C TYR A 310 2.17 -13.98 4.22
N GLY A 311 2.43 -15.28 4.06
CA GLY A 311 1.50 -16.37 4.37
C GLY A 311 0.44 -16.60 3.28
N GLY A 312 0.75 -16.23 2.04
CA GLY A 312 -0.05 -16.57 0.86
C GLY A 312 0.53 -17.74 0.07
N LEU A 313 0.03 -17.91 -1.16
CA LEU A 313 0.43 -18.98 -2.10
C LEU A 313 1.05 -18.44 -3.40
N SER A 314 1.16 -17.12 -3.55
CA SER A 314 1.72 -16.47 -4.74
C SER A 314 3.25 -16.51 -4.73
N ARG A 315 3.83 -17.15 -5.75
CA ARG A 315 5.28 -17.24 -5.95
C ARG A 315 5.69 -16.42 -7.17
N PRO A 316 6.89 -15.80 -7.19
CA PRO A 316 7.36 -15.05 -8.35
C PRO A 316 7.36 -15.87 -9.65
N SER A 317 7.68 -17.17 -9.58
CA SER A 317 7.68 -18.08 -10.73
C SER A 317 6.29 -18.38 -11.29
N ASP A 318 5.23 -18.25 -10.49
CA ASP A 318 3.85 -18.55 -10.91
C ASP A 318 3.30 -17.47 -11.87
N LEU A 319 3.89 -16.27 -11.90
CA LEU A 319 3.45 -15.13 -12.72
C LEU A 319 3.52 -15.41 -14.24
N ASN A 320 4.38 -16.33 -14.67
CA ASN A 320 4.57 -16.70 -16.07
C ASN A 320 3.59 -17.78 -16.57
N HIS A 321 2.76 -18.35 -15.68
CA HIS A 321 1.93 -19.52 -15.98
C HIS A 321 0.43 -19.22 -16.10
N GLY A 322 0.09 -17.95 -16.34
CA GLY A 322 -1.29 -17.48 -16.44
C GLY A 322 -1.89 -17.13 -15.07
N PRO A 323 -3.22 -16.91 -14.98
CA PRO A 323 -3.85 -16.48 -13.73
C PRO A 323 -3.69 -17.54 -12.64
N PRO A 324 -3.49 -17.12 -11.37
CA PRO A 324 -3.31 -18.05 -10.28
C PRO A 324 -4.55 -18.92 -10.09
N LYS A 325 -4.33 -20.21 -9.83
CA LYS A 325 -5.44 -21.12 -9.52
C LYS A 325 -6.06 -20.74 -8.18
N PRO A 326 -7.41 -20.72 -8.09
CA PRO A 326 -8.10 -20.41 -6.84
C PRO A 326 -7.69 -21.33 -5.69
N ALA A 327 -7.53 -20.77 -4.50
CA ALA A 327 -7.28 -21.53 -3.29
C ALA A 327 -8.54 -21.68 -2.43
N SER A 328 -8.62 -22.77 -1.67
CA SER A 328 -9.63 -22.98 -0.65
C SER A 328 -9.09 -22.48 0.70
N GLU A 329 -9.85 -21.60 1.35
CA GLU A 329 -9.54 -21.05 2.67
C GLU A 329 -10.19 -21.89 3.77
N PHE A 330 -9.48 -22.08 4.87
CA PHE A 330 -10.00 -22.71 6.08
C PHE A 330 -9.34 -22.12 7.33
N THR A 331 -9.82 -22.52 8.50
CA THR A 331 -9.25 -22.08 9.77
C THR A 331 -9.01 -23.27 10.66
N VAL A 332 -7.90 -23.24 11.40
CA VAL A 332 -7.56 -24.25 12.40
C VAL A 332 -7.67 -23.59 13.76
N LYS A 333 -8.58 -24.05 14.62
CA LYS A 333 -8.70 -23.53 15.99
C LYS A 333 -7.49 -23.98 16.81
N GLY A 334 -7.26 -23.32 17.94
CA GLY A 334 -6.29 -23.81 18.91
C GLY A 334 -6.78 -25.12 19.52
N GLY A 335 -5.90 -26.11 19.67
CA GLY A 335 -6.26 -27.42 20.19
C GLY A 335 -6.87 -28.37 19.15
N GLU A 336 -6.88 -27.99 17.87
CA GLU A 336 -7.56 -28.73 16.80
C GLU A 336 -6.55 -29.31 15.79
N LYS A 337 -6.88 -30.49 15.26
CA LYS A 337 -6.27 -31.07 14.07
C LYS A 337 -7.29 -31.09 12.94
N VAL A 338 -6.90 -30.54 11.79
CA VAL A 338 -7.73 -30.50 10.57
C VAL A 338 -7.09 -31.40 9.52
N ASN A 339 -7.91 -32.30 8.95
CA ASN A 339 -7.50 -33.20 7.87
C ASN A 339 -8.23 -32.82 6.58
N ILE A 340 -7.48 -32.45 5.55
CA ILE A 340 -7.99 -32.16 4.22
C ILE A 340 -7.87 -33.44 3.39
N GLN A 341 -8.98 -33.93 2.85
CA GLN A 341 -9.00 -35.14 2.02
C GLN A 341 -9.18 -34.75 0.55
N ILE A 342 -8.24 -35.18 -0.29
CA ILE A 342 -8.32 -35.08 -1.74
C ILE A 342 -8.64 -36.49 -2.24
N GLU A 343 -9.91 -36.70 -2.58
CA GLU A 343 -10.44 -38.00 -3.01
C GLU A 343 -10.37 -38.16 -4.54
N GLY A 344 -10.71 -39.37 -5.00
CA GLY A 344 -10.83 -39.66 -6.44
C GLY A 344 -9.49 -39.70 -7.18
N ILE A 345 -8.39 -40.02 -6.49
CA ILE A 345 -7.08 -40.15 -7.12
C ILE A 345 -7.03 -41.52 -7.81
N GLU A 346 -6.81 -41.52 -9.11
CA GLU A 346 -6.63 -42.74 -9.91
C GLU A 346 -5.18 -43.24 -9.86
N ALA A 347 -4.99 -44.52 -10.16
CA ALA A 347 -3.67 -45.11 -10.34
C ALA A 347 -2.90 -44.38 -11.46
N GLY A 348 -1.63 -44.08 -11.22
CA GLY A 348 -0.76 -43.34 -12.14
C GLY A 348 -0.97 -41.81 -12.11
N ALA A 349 -1.97 -41.28 -11.40
CA ALA A 349 -2.18 -39.85 -11.32
C ALA A 349 -1.11 -39.16 -10.45
N THR A 350 -0.65 -37.99 -10.90
CA THR A 350 0.22 -37.10 -10.14
C THR A 350 -0.61 -35.99 -9.50
N ILE A 351 -0.53 -35.89 -8.18
CA ILE A 351 -1.14 -34.84 -7.38
C ILE A 351 -0.05 -33.83 -7.05
N THR A 352 -0.30 -32.56 -7.33
CA THR A 352 0.54 -31.44 -6.88
C THR A 352 -0.32 -30.53 -6.03
N TRP A 353 0.14 -30.19 -4.83
CA TRP A 353 -0.58 -29.29 -3.93
C TRP A 353 0.32 -28.19 -3.39
N ASP A 354 -0.34 -27.08 -3.07
CA ASP A 354 0.21 -25.99 -2.27
C ASP A 354 -0.61 -25.87 -0.99
N ILE A 355 0.03 -25.67 0.15
CA ILE A 355 -0.63 -25.39 1.42
C ILE A 355 0.13 -24.35 2.24
N VAL A 356 -0.61 -23.40 2.82
CA VAL A 356 -0.14 -22.38 3.75
C VAL A 356 -1.13 -22.25 4.92
N VAL A 357 -0.63 -21.88 6.08
CA VAL A 357 -1.28 -21.56 7.36
C VAL A 357 -0.63 -20.24 7.83
N GLY A 358 -1.36 -19.40 8.54
CA GLY A 358 -0.84 -18.12 9.02
C GLY A 358 0.16 -18.31 10.16
N GLY A 359 1.44 -18.00 9.89
CA GLY A 359 2.52 -17.99 10.90
C GLY A 359 2.67 -19.32 11.62
N TRP A 360 2.98 -20.40 10.88
CA TRP A 360 2.93 -21.79 11.36
C TRP A 360 3.80 -21.96 12.61
N ASP A 361 3.30 -22.69 13.58
CA ASP A 361 4.03 -23.14 14.77
C ASP A 361 3.20 -24.33 15.22
N LEU A 362 3.19 -25.34 14.37
CA LEU A 362 2.24 -26.45 14.35
C LEU A 362 2.86 -27.62 13.61
N GLU A 363 2.23 -28.79 13.70
CA GLU A 363 2.68 -29.98 12.97
C GLU A 363 1.91 -30.15 11.66
N TYR A 364 2.64 -30.54 10.61
CA TYR A 364 2.09 -30.84 9.30
C TYR A 364 2.54 -32.23 8.84
N SER A 365 1.64 -32.96 8.19
CA SER A 365 1.96 -34.20 7.48
C SER A 365 1.11 -34.37 6.23
N ALA A 366 1.57 -35.25 5.33
CA ALA A 366 0.81 -35.68 4.17
C ALA A 366 0.88 -37.21 4.03
N GLU A 367 -0.27 -37.85 3.84
CA GLU A 367 -0.37 -39.30 3.75
C GLU A 367 -1.26 -39.68 2.57
N PHE A 368 -0.87 -40.72 1.83
CA PHE A 368 -1.71 -41.31 0.80
C PHE A 368 -2.32 -42.61 1.31
N VAL A 369 -3.63 -42.73 1.22
CA VAL A 369 -4.40 -43.90 1.66
C VAL A 369 -4.96 -44.60 0.41
N PRO A 370 -4.41 -45.76 0.01
CA PRO A 370 -4.95 -46.55 -1.08
C PRO A 370 -6.37 -47.06 -0.77
N ASN A 371 -7.19 -47.25 -1.80
CA ASN A 371 -8.54 -47.82 -1.66
C ASN A 371 -8.53 -49.35 -1.52
N ALA A 372 -7.48 -50.02 -1.98
CA ALA A 372 -7.39 -51.48 -1.96
C ALA A 372 -7.29 -52.02 -0.53
N GLU A 373 -8.13 -53.00 -0.20
CA GLU A 373 -8.09 -53.67 1.10
C GLU A 373 -6.75 -54.40 1.29
N GLY A 374 -6.07 -54.12 2.41
CA GLY A 374 -4.75 -54.68 2.73
C GLY A 374 -3.55 -53.83 2.30
N SER A 375 -3.75 -52.76 1.51
CA SER A 375 -2.69 -51.81 1.20
C SER A 375 -2.36 -50.91 2.39
N TYR A 376 -1.08 -50.57 2.57
CA TYR A 376 -0.62 -49.71 3.66
C TYR A 376 -0.72 -48.22 3.31
N THR A 377 -1.06 -47.40 4.30
CA THR A 377 -0.95 -45.93 4.19
C THR A 377 0.49 -45.53 3.92
N ILE A 378 0.71 -44.69 2.91
CA ILE A 378 2.02 -44.19 2.51
C ILE A 378 2.23 -42.82 3.14
N ALA A 379 3.24 -42.67 3.99
CA ALA A 379 3.66 -41.36 4.50
C ALA A 379 4.39 -40.59 3.39
N VAL A 380 3.66 -39.69 2.71
CA VAL A 380 4.19 -38.84 1.64
C VAL A 380 5.09 -37.75 2.21
N GLU A 381 4.66 -37.15 3.32
CA GLU A 381 5.46 -36.27 4.17
C GLU A 381 5.26 -36.67 5.62
N LYS A 382 6.35 -37.06 6.28
CA LYS A 382 6.30 -37.47 7.70
C LYS A 382 5.87 -36.28 8.57
N PRO A 383 5.12 -36.52 9.66
CA PRO A 383 4.79 -35.47 10.61
C PRO A 383 6.03 -34.71 11.07
N ARG A 384 5.99 -33.39 10.88
CA ARG A 384 7.07 -32.50 11.33
C ARG A 384 6.50 -31.16 11.79
N LYS A 385 7.17 -30.57 12.77
CA LYS A 385 6.86 -29.22 13.22
C LYS A 385 7.34 -28.21 12.18
N ILE A 386 6.48 -27.26 11.84
CA ILE A 386 6.74 -26.19 10.88
C ILE A 386 6.98 -24.89 11.64
N SER A 387 8.03 -24.18 11.26
CA SER A 387 8.45 -22.93 11.91
C SER A 387 7.62 -21.71 11.48
N PRO A 388 7.57 -20.64 12.30
CA PRO A 388 6.84 -19.40 11.95
C PRO A 388 7.34 -18.68 10.70
N SER A 389 8.60 -18.92 10.35
CA SER A 389 9.27 -18.36 9.18
C SER A 389 9.12 -19.20 7.92
N GLU A 390 8.60 -20.42 8.02
CA GLU A 390 8.43 -21.28 6.84
C GLU A 390 7.31 -20.76 5.93
N GLU A 391 7.62 -20.73 4.65
CA GLU A 391 6.72 -20.33 3.57
C GLU A 391 5.73 -21.46 3.21
N ALA A 392 4.86 -21.19 2.23
CA ALA A 392 3.93 -22.19 1.71
C ALA A 392 4.64 -23.44 1.18
N ILE A 393 4.19 -24.61 1.64
CA ILE A 393 4.68 -25.90 1.17
C ILE A 393 4.10 -26.17 -0.23
N ARG A 394 4.97 -26.53 -1.19
CA ARG A 394 4.61 -27.08 -2.49
C ARG A 394 5.18 -28.49 -2.58
N ASN A 395 4.34 -29.48 -2.82
CA ASN A 395 4.79 -30.87 -2.91
C ASN A 395 3.95 -31.64 -3.96
N SER A 396 4.45 -32.79 -4.38
CA SER A 396 3.80 -33.64 -5.36
C SER A 396 3.99 -35.12 -5.07
N PHE A 397 2.99 -35.92 -5.41
CA PHE A 397 3.01 -37.37 -5.26
C PHE A 397 2.41 -38.02 -6.49
N THR A 398 3.02 -39.10 -6.99
CA THR A 398 2.43 -39.89 -8.07
C THR A 398 1.98 -41.22 -7.49
N SER A 399 0.67 -41.46 -7.54
CA SER A 399 0.11 -42.68 -6.98
C SER A 399 0.30 -43.87 -7.91
N LYS A 400 0.57 -45.04 -7.34
CA LYS A 400 0.55 -46.32 -8.08
C LYS A 400 -0.84 -46.97 -8.10
N GLU A 401 -1.70 -46.59 -7.16
CA GLU A 401 -3.02 -47.20 -6.94
C GLU A 401 -4.09 -46.12 -6.81
N ALA A 402 -5.37 -46.49 -6.95
CA ALA A 402 -6.45 -45.57 -6.65
C ALA A 402 -6.55 -45.31 -5.13
N GLY A 403 -6.84 -44.08 -4.72
CA GLY A 403 -6.87 -43.74 -3.29
C GLY A 403 -7.24 -42.28 -3.02
N LYS A 404 -6.81 -41.80 -1.86
CA LYS A 404 -6.96 -40.40 -1.43
C LYS A 404 -5.70 -39.87 -0.77
N LEU A 405 -5.45 -38.57 -0.92
CA LEU A 405 -4.37 -37.85 -0.23
C LEU A 405 -4.96 -37.10 0.95
N VAL A 406 -4.36 -37.26 2.13
CA VAL A 406 -4.77 -36.61 3.38
C VAL A 406 -3.67 -35.65 3.81
N LEU A 407 -3.98 -34.36 3.85
CA LEU A 407 -3.10 -33.34 4.41
C LEU A 407 -3.55 -33.06 5.85
N SER A 408 -2.68 -33.29 6.82
CA SER A 408 -2.97 -33.07 8.24
C SER A 408 -2.30 -31.80 8.73
N VAL A 409 -3.09 -30.90 9.32
CA VAL A 409 -2.60 -29.70 10.02
C VAL A 409 -2.99 -29.81 11.48
N ASP A 410 -2.01 -30.00 12.35
CA ASP A 410 -2.21 -30.23 13.78
C ASP A 410 -1.75 -29.01 14.61
N ASN A 411 -2.73 -28.24 15.06
CA ASN A 411 -2.55 -27.07 15.91
C ASN A 411 -2.88 -27.38 17.40
N SER A 412 -2.77 -28.65 17.81
CA SER A 412 -3.11 -29.09 19.17
C SER A 412 -2.21 -28.47 20.24
N SER A 413 -1.00 -28.07 19.87
CA SER A 413 -0.02 -27.43 20.75
C SER A 413 -0.25 -25.93 20.97
N SER A 414 -1.14 -25.30 20.20
CA SER A 414 -1.44 -23.87 20.30
C SER A 414 -2.87 -23.62 20.77
N ARG A 415 -3.09 -22.50 21.46
CA ARG A 415 -4.44 -21.99 21.77
C ARG A 415 -4.94 -20.96 20.75
N ARG A 416 -4.08 -20.54 19.82
CA ARG A 416 -4.41 -19.49 18.85
C ARG A 416 -5.04 -20.10 17.60
N ARG A 417 -6.14 -19.50 17.15
CA ARG A 417 -6.71 -19.76 15.82
C ARG A 417 -5.73 -19.30 14.74
N LYS A 418 -5.63 -20.06 13.66
CA LYS A 418 -4.84 -19.72 12.46
C LYS A 418 -5.73 -19.79 11.22
N VAL A 419 -5.51 -18.88 10.27
CA VAL A 419 -6.08 -18.99 8.91
C VAL A 419 -5.19 -19.89 8.07
N ALA A 420 -5.74 -20.56 7.08
CA ALA A 420 -4.99 -21.43 6.20
C ALA A 420 -5.61 -21.45 4.81
N ALA A 421 -4.82 -21.80 3.81
CA ALA A 421 -5.25 -21.95 2.44
C ALA A 421 -4.52 -23.11 1.76
N TYR A 422 -5.22 -23.81 0.89
CA TYR A 422 -4.63 -24.86 0.06
C TYR A 422 -5.19 -24.83 -1.36
N ARG A 423 -4.42 -25.34 -2.32
CA ARG A 423 -4.88 -25.64 -3.67
C ARG A 423 -4.19 -26.89 -4.17
N TYR A 424 -4.81 -27.61 -5.09
CA TYR A 424 -4.22 -28.81 -5.66
C TYR A 424 -4.60 -28.99 -7.12
N ILE A 425 -3.84 -29.84 -7.80
CA ILE A 425 -4.08 -30.25 -9.18
C ILE A 425 -3.84 -31.76 -9.23
N VAL A 426 -4.80 -32.50 -9.77
CA VAL A 426 -4.62 -33.91 -10.12
C VAL A 426 -4.42 -33.99 -11.62
N ARG A 427 -3.26 -34.47 -12.05
CA ARG A 427 -2.96 -34.76 -13.45
C ARG A 427 -3.04 -36.26 -13.66
N LYS A 428 -3.94 -36.70 -14.53
CA LYS A 428 -4.01 -38.11 -14.93
C LYS A 428 -2.74 -38.48 -15.69
N SER A 429 -2.31 -39.73 -15.55
CA SER A 429 -1.24 -40.27 -16.38
C SER A 429 -1.64 -40.14 -17.85
N SER A 430 -0.86 -39.39 -18.62
CA SER A 430 -0.94 -39.40 -20.08
C SER A 430 -0.26 -40.67 -20.57
N LEU A 431 -0.94 -41.80 -20.45
CA LEU A 431 -0.57 -43.00 -21.21
C LEU A 431 -1.21 -42.87 -22.60
N VAL A 432 -0.34 -42.61 -23.58
CA VAL A 432 -0.52 -42.96 -24.99
C VAL A 432 -0.51 -44.47 -25.12
#